data_AF-A0A952D0Z4-F1
#
_entry.id   AF-A0A952D0Z4-F1
#
_cell.length_a   1.000
_cell.length_b   1.000
_cell.length_c   1.000
_cell.angle_alpha   90.00
_cell.angle_beta   90.00
_cell.angle_gamma   90.00
#
_symmetry.space_group_name_H-M   'P 1'
#
loop_
_entity.id
_entity.type
_entity.pdbx_description
1 polymer ?
#
loop_
_entity_poly.entity_id
_entity_poly.type
_entity_poly.pdbx_seq_one_letter_code
_entity_poly.pdbx_strand_id
1 'polypeptide(L)'
;MCSACGFPAKPGHWTDAGADTPGERLRLRFIRLAAVNRLLAPWGLKAWDDGATPGLQLFAPGGARVLVDDLESLWAEAARMAGEAIDPLSPRALADAA
;
A
#
# COMPACT_ATOMS: atom_id res chain seq x y z
N MET A 1 0.83 -19.22 10.84
CA MET A 1 0.94 -18.33 9.67
C MET A 1 2.12 -17.41 9.87
N CYS A 2 3.00 -17.22 8.88
CA CYS A 2 4.09 -16.26 8.96
C CYS A 2 3.50 -14.84 8.87
N SER A 3 3.60 -14.05 9.93
CA SER A 3 3.06 -12.69 9.99
C SER A 3 3.67 -11.76 8.93
N ALA A 4 4.94 -11.97 8.62
CA ALA A 4 5.73 -11.18 7.69
C ALA A 4 5.36 -11.35 6.22
N CYS A 5 5.11 -12.57 5.76
CA CYS A 5 4.82 -12.84 4.34
C CYS A 5 3.38 -13.35 4.11
N GLY A 6 2.55 -13.33 5.16
CA GLY A 6 1.18 -13.80 5.11
C GLY A 6 1.02 -15.28 4.79
N PHE A 7 2.03 -16.14 5.03
CA PHE A 7 1.99 -17.56 4.63
C PHE A 7 1.27 -18.48 5.65
N PRO A 8 0.45 -19.45 5.22
CA PRO A 8 -0.05 -19.64 3.87
C PRO A 8 -0.92 -18.47 3.42
N ALA A 9 -0.69 -18.02 2.18
CA ALA A 9 -1.42 -16.92 1.60
C ALA A 9 -2.92 -17.24 1.65
N LYS A 10 -3.75 -16.22 1.87
CA LYS A 10 -5.20 -16.36 1.63
C LYS A 10 -5.34 -16.75 0.15
N PRO A 11 -5.84 -17.96 -0.17
CA PRO A 11 -5.88 -18.42 -1.56
C PRO A 11 -6.58 -17.38 -2.43
N GLY A 12 -5.94 -16.91 -3.50
CA GLY A 12 -6.57 -16.05 -4.50
C GLY A 12 -6.42 -14.54 -4.33
N HIS A 13 -5.56 -14.00 -3.43
CA HIS A 13 -5.29 -12.56 -3.47
C HIS A 13 -4.42 -12.21 -4.69
N TRP A 14 -5.04 -11.64 -5.72
CA TRP A 14 -4.46 -11.41 -7.06
C TRP A 14 -3.13 -10.66 -7.05
N THR A 15 -2.91 -9.82 -6.04
CA THR A 15 -1.69 -9.02 -5.96
C THR A 15 -0.43 -9.85 -5.65
N ASP A 16 -0.58 -11.05 -5.11
CA ASP A 16 0.52 -11.97 -4.78
C ASP A 16 0.71 -13.06 -5.84
N ALA A 17 0.00 -12.95 -6.98
CA ALA A 17 0.14 -13.88 -8.09
C ALA A 17 1.60 -13.92 -8.59
N GLY A 18 2.13 -15.13 -8.77
CA GLY A 18 3.51 -15.36 -9.22
C GLY A 18 4.57 -15.35 -8.10
N ALA A 19 4.18 -15.32 -6.82
CA ALA A 19 5.10 -15.49 -5.69
C ALA A 19 4.90 -16.84 -4.98
N ASP A 20 5.72 -17.81 -5.34
CA ASP A 20 5.64 -19.19 -4.86
C ASP A 20 6.20 -19.31 -3.44
N THR A 21 7.23 -18.52 -3.11
CA THR A 21 7.92 -18.56 -1.83
C THR A 21 7.49 -17.43 -0.87
N PRO A 22 7.65 -17.62 0.46
CA PRO A 22 7.52 -16.56 1.45
C PRO A 22 8.32 -15.28 1.12
N GLY A 23 9.57 -15.45 0.67
CA GLY A 23 10.46 -14.34 0.34
C GLY A 23 9.99 -13.55 -0.88
N GLU A 24 9.49 -14.23 -1.91
CA GLU A 24 8.93 -13.59 -3.10
C GLU A 24 7.69 -12.76 -2.77
N ARG A 25 6.80 -13.26 -1.90
CA ARG A 25 5.62 -12.51 -1.47
C ARG A 25 6.01 -11.24 -0.72
N LEU A 26 6.97 -11.34 0.21
CA LEU A 26 7.48 -10.17 0.92
C LEU A 26 8.13 -9.16 -0.04
N ARG A 27 8.89 -9.65 -1.03
CA ARG A 27 9.46 -8.80 -2.08
C ARG A 27 8.37 -8.09 -2.90
N LEU A 28 7.33 -8.81 -3.33
CA LEU A 28 6.20 -8.22 -4.06
C LEU A 28 5.44 -7.18 -3.22
N ARG A 29 5.27 -7.41 -1.91
CA ARG A 29 4.70 -6.40 -0.99
C ARG A 29 5.49 -5.10 -1.03
N PHE A 30 6.82 -5.15 -0.93
CA PHE A 30 7.64 -3.93 -0.95
C PHE A 30 7.69 -3.25 -2.33
N ILE A 31 7.69 -4.01 -3.43
CA ILE A 31 7.57 -3.45 -4.79
C ILE A 31 6.24 -2.69 -4.94
N ARG A 32 5.14 -3.29 -4.48
CA ARG A 32 3.81 -2.68 -4.47
C ARG A 32 3.79 -1.42 -3.61
N LEU A 33 4.38 -1.45 -2.43
CA LEU A 33 4.50 -0.29 -1.54
C LEU A 33 5.22 0.89 -2.22
N ALA A 34 6.30 0.61 -2.96
CA ALA A 34 7.02 1.63 -3.70
C ALA A 34 6.15 2.29 -4.79
N ALA A 35 5.38 1.48 -5.54
CA ALA A 35 4.45 1.98 -6.54
C ALA A 35 3.34 2.84 -5.90
N VAL A 36 2.72 2.34 -4.83
CA VAL A 36 1.70 3.06 -4.06
C VAL A 36 2.22 4.41 -3.57
N ASN A 37 3.44 4.46 -3.03
CA ASN A 37 3.99 5.71 -2.51
C ASN A 37 4.26 6.76 -3.58
N ARG A 38 4.58 6.35 -4.82
CA ARG A 38 4.66 7.29 -5.95
C ARG A 38 3.30 7.91 -6.24
N LEU A 39 2.25 7.09 -6.24
CA LEU A 39 0.88 7.54 -6.49
C LEU A 39 0.33 8.42 -5.35
N LEU A 40 0.73 8.20 -4.10
CA LEU A 40 0.28 9.01 -2.95
C LEU A 40 1.03 10.34 -2.80
N ALA A 41 2.23 10.47 -3.37
CA ALA A 41 3.11 11.63 -3.20
C ALA A 41 2.45 13.00 -3.48
N PRO A 42 1.60 13.17 -4.51
CA PRO A 42 0.93 14.44 -4.80
C PRO A 42 -0.05 14.94 -3.72
N TRP A 43 -0.41 14.08 -2.77
CA TRP A 43 -1.25 14.41 -1.61
C TRP A 43 -0.44 14.53 -0.31
N GLY A 44 0.88 14.37 -0.38
CA GLY A 44 1.76 14.32 0.80
C GLY A 44 1.53 13.09 1.69
N LEU A 45 0.74 12.12 1.21
CA LEU A 45 0.45 10.88 1.93
C LEU A 45 1.58 9.87 1.71
N LYS A 46 1.78 8.99 2.68
CA LYS A 46 2.80 7.93 2.60
C LYS A 46 2.30 6.65 3.24
N ALA A 47 2.45 5.53 2.56
CA ALA A 47 2.27 4.20 3.10
C ALA A 47 3.61 3.62 3.59
N TRP A 48 3.55 2.75 4.60
CA TRP A 48 4.69 2.03 5.14
C TRP A 48 4.34 0.59 5.52
N ASP A 49 5.34 -0.28 5.45
CA ASP A 49 5.26 -1.70 5.80
C ASP A 49 6.60 -2.10 6.43
N ASP A 50 6.60 -2.67 7.64
CA ASP A 50 7.81 -3.21 8.30
C ASP A 50 8.16 -4.63 7.82
N GLY A 51 7.28 -5.25 7.04
CA GLY A 51 7.40 -6.64 6.65
C GLY A 51 7.18 -7.61 7.81
N ALA A 52 6.58 -7.19 8.93
CA ALA A 52 6.30 -8.05 10.09
C ALA A 52 4.85 -7.94 10.56
N THR A 53 4.31 -6.72 10.55
CA THR A 53 2.94 -6.36 10.86
C THR A 53 2.06 -6.60 9.63
N PRO A 54 0.94 -7.34 9.75
CA PRO A 54 -0.04 -7.44 8.67
C PRO A 54 -0.64 -6.06 8.33
N GLY A 55 -0.84 -5.79 7.04
CA GLY A 55 -1.41 -4.54 6.56
C GLY A 55 -0.36 -3.48 6.21
N LEU A 56 -0.83 -2.24 6.04
CA LEU A 56 -0.07 -1.07 5.63
C LEU A 56 -0.37 0.08 6.59
N GLN A 57 0.64 0.84 7.00
CA GLN A 57 0.45 2.05 7.78
C GLN A 57 0.42 3.26 6.85
N LEU A 58 -0.72 3.95 6.80
CA LEU A 58 -0.88 5.19 6.05
C LEU A 58 -0.63 6.40 6.96
N PHE A 59 0.17 7.33 6.48
CA PHE A 59 0.57 8.55 7.17
C PHE A 59 0.10 9.78 6.38
N ALA A 60 -0.42 10.77 7.10
CA ALA A 60 -0.72 12.09 6.57
C ALA A 60 0.29 13.15 7.05
N PRO A 61 0.48 14.27 6.30
CA PRO A 61 1.37 15.36 6.71
C PRO A 61 1.07 15.95 8.09
N GLY A 62 -0.20 15.93 8.51
CA GLY A 62 -0.65 16.41 9.83
C GLY A 62 -0.37 15.45 10.99
N GLY A 63 0.37 14.36 10.78
CA GLY A 63 0.74 13.39 11.81
C GLY A 63 -0.31 12.29 12.06
N ALA A 64 -1.46 12.34 11.39
CA ALA A 64 -2.45 11.26 11.43
C ALA A 64 -1.85 9.98 10.85
N ARG A 65 -2.14 8.84 11.49
CA ARG A 65 -1.71 7.51 11.06
C ARG A 65 -2.85 6.50 11.20
N VAL A 66 -3.00 5.60 10.24
CA VAL A 66 -4.00 4.52 10.29
C VAL A 66 -3.39 3.24 9.72
N LEU A 67 -3.62 2.10 10.40
CA LEU A 67 -3.31 0.78 9.87
C LEU A 67 -4.48 0.32 9.01
N VAL A 68 -4.21 -0.06 7.76
CA VAL A 68 -5.20 -0.59 6.81
C VAL A 68 -4.82 -2.01 6.41
N ASP A 69 -5.82 -2.86 6.15
CA ASP A 69 -5.60 -4.29 5.92
C ASP A 69 -5.08 -4.60 4.51
N ASP A 70 -5.52 -3.82 3.52
CA ASP A 70 -5.26 -4.06 2.10
C ASP A 70 -5.23 -2.76 1.26
N LEU A 71 -5.03 -2.91 -0.05
CA LEU A 71 -5.01 -1.78 -0.98
C LEU A 71 -6.38 -1.10 -1.15
N GLU A 72 -7.48 -1.83 -1.03
CA GLU A 72 -8.82 -1.23 -1.18
C GLU A 72 -9.09 -0.27 -0.03
N SER A 73 -8.82 -0.73 1.19
CA SER A 73 -8.90 0.04 2.43
C SER A 73 -7.92 1.21 2.42
N LEU A 74 -6.72 1.03 1.85
CA LEU A 74 -5.74 2.11 1.67
C LEU A 74 -6.30 3.27 0.86
N TRP A 75 -6.92 3.01 -0.30
CA TRP A 75 -7.42 4.08 -1.17
C TRP A 75 -8.61 4.81 -0.54
N ALA A 76 -9.52 4.08 0.11
CA ALA A 76 -10.63 4.67 0.83
C ALA A 76 -10.14 5.61 1.95
N GLU A 77 -9.16 5.17 2.73
CA GLU A 77 -8.61 5.95 3.83
C GLU A 77 -7.75 7.11 3.35
N ALA A 78 -6.99 6.94 2.26
CA ALA A 78 -6.23 8.01 1.64
C ALA A 78 -7.14 9.13 1.13
N ALA A 79 -8.26 8.81 0.49
CA ALA A 79 -9.26 9.80 0.09
C ALA A 79 -9.85 10.54 1.30
N ARG A 80 -10.15 9.81 2.38
CA ARG A 80 -10.63 10.39 3.64
C ARG A 80 -9.61 11.37 4.24
N MET A 81 -8.33 11.00 4.26
CA MET A 81 -7.24 11.84 4.79
C MET A 81 -6.94 13.06 3.90
N ALA A 82 -7.06 12.91 2.58
CA ALA A 82 -6.87 14.00 1.62
C ALA A 82 -8.05 15.00 1.60
N GLY A 83 -9.25 14.56 2.03
CA GLY A 83 -10.47 15.36 1.95
C GLY A 83 -11.07 15.42 0.54
N GLU A 84 -10.58 14.60 -0.38
CA GLU A 84 -11.02 14.50 -1.77
C GLU A 84 -10.85 13.07 -2.29
N ALA A 85 -11.57 12.71 -3.36
CA ALA A 85 -11.39 11.42 -4.01
C ALA A 85 -9.98 11.32 -4.63
N ILE A 86 -9.33 10.17 -4.43
CA ILE A 86 -8.03 9.87 -5.05
C ILE A 86 -8.26 8.90 -6.20
N ASP A 87 -8.04 9.38 -7.42
CA ASP A 87 -7.93 8.52 -8.59
C ASP A 87 -6.43 8.21 -8.85
N PRO A 88 -5.98 6.96 -8.64
CA PRO A 88 -4.58 6.57 -8.85
C PRO A 88 -4.16 6.57 -10.32
N LEU A 89 -5.11 6.69 -11.26
CA LEU A 89 -4.84 6.85 -12.69
C LEU A 89 -5.01 8.29 -13.18
N SER A 90 -5.25 9.23 -12.25
CA SER A 90 -5.37 10.64 -12.60
C SER A 90 -4.04 11.23 -13.06
N PRO A 91 -4.06 12.30 -13.89
CA PRO A 91 -2.86 13.02 -14.25
C PRO A 91 -2.07 13.54 -13.04
N ARG A 92 -2.75 13.83 -11.91
CA ARG A 92 -2.10 14.24 -10.66
C ARG A 92 -1.27 13.10 -10.06
N ALA A 93 -1.82 11.89 -10.01
CA ALA A 93 -1.15 10.71 -9.47
C ALA A 93 -0.01 10.21 -10.37
N LEU A 94 -0.19 10.32 -11.70
CA LEU A 94 0.75 9.84 -12.70
C LEU A 94 1.78 10.88 -13.15
N ALA A 95 1.68 12.13 -12.69
CA ALA A 95 2.69 13.13 -12.96
C ALA A 95 4.04 12.62 -12.46
N ASP A 96 5.06 12.65 -13.32
CA ASP A 96 6.41 12.26 -12.94
C ASP A 96 6.80 13.07 -11.70
N ALA A 97 7.10 12.38 -10.61
CA ALA A 97 7.69 12.97 -9.42
C ALA A 97 9.08 13.46 -9.83
N ALA A 98 9.15 14.71 -10.29
CA ALA A 98 10.36 15.42 -10.67
C ALA A 98 11.35 15.50 -9.49
#